data_AF-A0A970G5X9-F1
#
_entry.id   AF-A0A970G5X9-F1
#
_cell.length_a   1.000
_cell.length_b   1.000
_cell.length_c   1.000
_cell.angle_alpha   90.00
_cell.angle_beta   90.00
_cell.angle_gamma   90.00
#
_symmetry.space_group_name_H-M   'P 1'
#
loop_
_entity.id
_entity.type
_entity.pdbx_description
1 polymer ?
#
loop_
_entity_poly.entity_id
_entity_poly.type
_entity_poly.pdbx_seq_one_letter_code
_entity_poly.pdbx_strand_id
1 'polypeptide(L)'
;MTVFEKRSEIDIGIFGNYQLDQTISFQYGSDIRLSIAQGRILLRYEGLGYLGGQSIQLIRYKGENGQENGLRIHGQNNLYPGDLRVSIKDGFLSLIMTLPVEEYLQGVVPYEMDDGFPLEALKAQAIAARTYTLAHLDASKAYDVVDNTNDQVFRGINPQHQNAINAIEQTKGVVSVFEGALARPYYTASNGGITESAYNAWGREIIPYLIIQKDPYDIENPLSISKTAAIAKEKQAGMNQQSILLYDIITNRLRAQLINKGSLQEGHSLEILGIDQVQPHSTKYGGKDGVMKFLRFDVSALVERPSSLAQDEEVSVTGQSAIGSNKTNANATEKRTQNASVDILIFPDIEQLLGLSINRNENEIVTVKTDDHKHLIAFGRYGHGVGMSQRGAEWMAAHYNWKYEQILRFYYPGTSLETYDTQAEPLGLYAVDYLATPGPAPTATPRPTLMPLNMTPAPDQKIILVDGIAENSSLNLRLQPDYLSGIVTRLYYGQRLILVEELENGWMEVKTDTLTGFLRHEFVSIQP
;
A
#
# COMPACT_ATOMS: atom_id res chain seq x y z
N MET A 1 0.73 10.57 6.83
CA MET A 1 -0.07 9.93 5.75
C MET A 1 -1.50 9.67 6.22
N THR A 2 -2.51 9.77 5.35
CA THR A 2 -3.91 9.46 5.68
C THR A 2 -4.46 8.27 4.88
N VAL A 3 -5.32 7.47 5.53
CA VAL A 3 -6.15 6.42 4.91
C VAL A 3 -7.57 6.95 4.80
N PHE A 4 -8.03 7.30 3.60
CA PHE A 4 -9.41 7.78 3.42
C PHE A 4 -10.36 6.60 3.18
N GLU A 5 -10.86 6.03 4.27
CA GLU A 5 -12.06 5.20 4.22
C GLU A 5 -13.17 5.89 5.00
N LYS A 6 -14.32 6.15 4.36
CA LYS A 6 -15.51 6.73 5.01
C LYS A 6 -16.11 5.72 5.98
N ARG A 7 -15.57 5.65 7.20
CA ARG A 7 -16.01 4.72 8.24
C ARG A 7 -16.45 5.46 9.49
N SER A 8 -17.53 4.99 10.12
CA SER A 8 -17.98 5.46 11.43
C SER A 8 -17.40 4.62 12.59
N GLU A 9 -16.77 3.49 12.27
CA GLU A 9 -16.12 2.59 13.22
C GLU A 9 -14.89 1.91 12.60
N ILE A 10 -13.91 1.54 13.43
CA ILE A 10 -12.72 0.82 13.02
C ILE A 10 -12.16 -0.03 14.17
N ASP A 11 -11.72 -1.24 13.84
CA ASP A 11 -11.00 -2.14 14.75
C ASP A 11 -9.48 -1.99 14.54
N ILE A 12 -8.73 -1.91 15.63
CA ILE A 12 -7.27 -1.75 15.63
C ILE A 12 -6.66 -2.75 16.61
N GLY A 13 -5.80 -3.63 16.09
CA GLY A 13 -4.96 -4.51 16.90
C GLY A 13 -3.69 -3.78 17.35
N ILE A 14 -3.36 -3.87 18.64
CA ILE A 14 -2.19 -3.26 19.27
C ILE A 14 -1.08 -4.30 19.39
N PHE A 15 -0.07 -4.22 18.52
CA PHE A 15 1.08 -5.12 18.50
C PHE A 15 2.37 -4.34 18.73
N GLY A 16 2.44 -3.69 19.88
CA GLY A 16 3.53 -2.81 20.27
C GLY A 16 3.19 -2.02 21.53
N ASN A 17 4.10 -1.16 21.93
CA ASN A 17 3.93 -0.31 23.10
C ASN A 17 3.23 0.99 22.68
N TYR A 18 1.95 1.13 23.03
CA TYR A 18 1.13 2.29 22.66
C TYR A 18 0.41 2.88 23.86
N GLN A 19 0.36 4.22 23.91
CA GLN A 19 -0.51 4.95 24.84
C GLN A 19 -1.52 5.80 24.08
N LEU A 20 -2.78 5.75 24.52
CA LEU A 20 -3.82 6.69 24.10
C LEU A 20 -3.64 8.00 24.86
N ASP A 21 -3.45 9.09 24.13
CA ASP A 21 -3.29 10.46 24.65
C ASP A 21 -2.33 10.53 25.85
N GLN A 22 -1.26 9.70 25.84
CA GLN A 22 -0.25 9.56 26.91
C GLN A 22 -0.79 9.14 28.29
N THR A 23 -2.00 8.57 28.36
CA THR A 23 -2.67 8.27 29.64
C THR A 23 -3.09 6.82 29.79
N ILE A 24 -3.51 6.16 28.70
CA ILE A 24 -4.04 4.79 28.75
C ILE A 24 -3.14 3.88 27.93
N SER A 25 -2.53 2.91 28.61
CA SER A 25 -1.70 1.87 28.01
C SER A 25 -2.53 0.63 27.64
N PHE A 26 -2.09 -0.12 26.63
CA PHE A 26 -2.73 -1.36 26.19
C PHE A 26 -1.78 -2.55 26.36
N GLN A 27 -2.35 -3.75 26.53
CA GLN A 27 -1.58 -4.99 26.49
C GLN A 27 -1.23 -5.35 25.05
N TYR A 28 -0.06 -5.96 24.83
CA TYR A 28 0.32 -6.48 23.52
C TYR A 28 -0.69 -7.55 23.05
N GLY A 29 -1.12 -7.47 21.79
CA GLY A 29 -2.12 -8.34 21.20
C GLY A 29 -3.57 -7.94 21.48
N SER A 30 -3.80 -6.80 22.14
CA SER A 30 -5.15 -6.27 22.38
C SER A 30 -5.82 -5.80 21.10
N ASP A 31 -7.13 -5.99 21.00
CA ASP A 31 -7.96 -5.33 19.98
C ASP A 31 -8.77 -4.20 20.63
N ILE A 32 -8.70 -3.01 20.02
CA ILE A 32 -9.54 -1.87 20.38
C ILE A 32 -10.52 -1.56 19.25
N ARG A 33 -11.72 -1.12 19.61
CA ARG A 33 -12.71 -0.62 18.66
C ARG A 33 -12.92 0.87 18.86
N LEU A 34 -12.70 1.65 17.80
CA LEU A 34 -13.02 3.07 17.75
C LEU A 34 -14.34 3.27 17.01
N SER A 35 -15.22 4.13 17.52
CA SER A 35 -16.50 4.45 16.90
C SER A 35 -16.92 5.89 17.19
N ILE A 36 -17.81 6.44 16.39
CA ILE A 36 -18.38 7.78 16.64
C ILE A 36 -19.64 7.64 17.49
N ALA A 37 -19.65 8.28 18.66
CA ALA A 37 -20.81 8.37 19.54
C ALA A 37 -21.00 9.82 20.00
N GLN A 38 -22.18 10.40 19.73
CA GLN A 38 -22.51 11.78 20.13
C GLN A 38 -21.48 12.82 19.64
N GLY A 39 -20.95 12.65 18.43
CA GLY A 39 -19.93 13.54 17.86
C GLY A 39 -18.56 13.44 18.55
N ARG A 40 -18.30 12.39 19.33
CA ARG A 40 -17.05 12.11 20.02
C ARG A 40 -16.56 10.70 19.66
N ILE A 41 -15.27 10.45 19.83
CA ILE A 41 -14.67 9.14 19.60
C ILE A 41 -14.85 8.29 20.85
N LEU A 42 -15.58 7.19 20.71
CA LEU A 42 -15.73 6.15 21.72
C LEU A 42 -14.74 5.02 21.40
N LEU A 43 -13.81 4.77 22.32
CA LEU A 43 -12.93 3.61 22.33
C LEU A 43 -13.54 2.53 23.21
N ARG A 44 -13.54 1.29 22.72
CA ARG A 44 -13.88 0.09 23.50
C ARG A 44 -12.69 -0.86 23.57
N TYR A 45 -12.41 -1.36 24.77
CA TYR A 45 -11.31 -2.29 25.05
C TYR A 45 -11.72 -3.18 26.24
N GLU A 46 -11.73 -4.50 26.07
CA GLU A 46 -12.06 -5.49 27.14
C GLU A 46 -13.33 -5.18 27.96
N GLY A 47 -14.37 -4.68 27.30
CA GLY A 47 -15.64 -4.31 27.96
C GLY A 47 -15.63 -2.93 28.65
N LEU A 48 -14.47 -2.28 28.72
CA LEU A 48 -14.33 -0.87 29.11
C LEU A 48 -14.67 0.03 27.92
N GLY A 49 -15.28 1.18 28.23
CA GLY A 49 -15.56 2.24 27.27
C GLY A 49 -14.89 3.54 27.70
N TYR A 50 -14.10 4.13 26.81
CA TYR A 50 -13.50 5.44 26.99
C TYR A 50 -14.08 6.42 25.97
N LEU A 51 -14.74 7.48 26.44
CA LEU A 51 -15.31 8.51 25.58
C LEU A 51 -14.31 9.68 25.48
N GLY A 52 -13.55 9.71 24.39
CA GLY A 52 -12.56 10.75 24.08
C GLY A 52 -13.17 12.03 23.51
N GLY A 53 -12.36 12.87 22.89
CA GLY A 53 -12.80 14.09 22.20
C GLY A 53 -13.25 13.84 20.75
N GLN A 54 -13.15 14.87 19.91
CA GLN A 54 -13.29 14.74 18.45
C GLN A 54 -12.00 14.24 17.77
N SER A 55 -10.91 14.18 18.51
CA SER A 55 -9.62 13.64 18.09
C SER A 55 -9.00 12.90 19.27
N ILE A 56 -8.31 11.79 18.97
CA ILE A 56 -7.49 11.02 19.90
C ILE A 56 -6.18 10.65 19.21
N GLN A 57 -5.15 10.30 19.97
CA GLN A 57 -3.86 9.87 19.43
C GLN A 57 -3.36 8.62 20.15
N LEU A 58 -2.97 7.60 19.38
CA LEU A 58 -2.17 6.49 19.85
C LEU A 58 -0.71 6.83 19.57
N ILE A 59 0.10 6.95 20.62
CA ILE A 59 1.51 7.29 20.54
C ILE A 59 2.33 6.03 20.72
N ARG A 60 3.24 5.77 19.79
CA ARG A 60 4.13 4.61 19.79
C ARG A 60 5.35 4.88 20.67
N TYR A 61 5.68 3.91 21.50
CA TYR A 61 6.87 3.89 22.33
C TYR A 61 7.80 2.77 21.90
N LYS A 62 9.02 2.77 22.45
CA LYS A 62 10.00 1.71 22.20
C LYS A 62 9.44 0.36 22.65
N GLY A 63 9.36 -0.58 21.71
CA GLY A 63 8.95 -1.97 21.95
C GLY A 63 10.07 -2.82 22.54
N GLU A 64 9.73 -4.04 22.96
CA GLU A 64 10.71 -5.04 23.38
C GLU A 64 11.49 -5.59 22.18
N ASN A 65 12.76 -5.93 22.38
CA ASN A 65 13.60 -6.47 21.31
C ASN A 65 13.03 -7.81 20.79
N GLY A 66 12.88 -7.92 19.47
CA GLY A 66 12.38 -9.14 18.81
C GLY A 66 10.86 -9.26 18.78
N GLN A 67 10.11 -8.30 19.33
CA GLN A 67 8.66 -8.21 19.16
C GLN A 67 8.30 -7.23 18.04
N GLU A 68 7.11 -7.42 17.47
CA GLU A 68 6.51 -6.41 16.60
C GLU A 68 6.24 -5.13 17.40
N ASN A 69 6.30 -3.99 16.72
CA ASN A 69 5.96 -2.71 17.34
C ASN A 69 5.18 -1.83 16.36
N GLY A 70 3.86 -2.01 16.31
CA GLY A 70 2.98 -1.35 15.37
C GLY A 70 1.50 -1.66 15.61
N LEU A 71 0.66 -1.15 14.72
CA LEU A 71 -0.79 -1.36 14.74
C LEU A 71 -1.22 -2.25 13.58
N ARG A 72 -2.28 -3.03 13.77
CA ARG A 72 -2.98 -3.72 12.68
C ARG A 72 -4.33 -3.08 12.48
N ILE A 73 -4.55 -2.44 11.35
CA ILE A 73 -5.75 -1.65 11.09
C ILE A 73 -6.76 -2.49 10.34
N HIS A 74 -7.97 -2.65 10.89
CA HIS A 74 -9.12 -3.27 10.23
C HIS A 74 -8.82 -4.68 9.67
N GLY A 75 -8.27 -5.57 10.50
CA GLY A 75 -8.01 -6.97 10.13
C GLY A 75 -6.94 -7.16 9.05
N GLN A 76 -6.17 -6.13 8.72
CA GLN A 76 -5.01 -6.26 7.86
C GLN A 76 -3.86 -6.93 8.61
N ASN A 77 -3.12 -7.80 7.92
CA ASN A 77 -2.01 -8.55 8.52
C ASN A 77 -0.74 -7.70 8.68
N ASN A 78 -0.56 -6.71 7.81
CA ASN A 78 0.62 -5.85 7.80
C ASN A 78 0.66 -4.94 9.02
N LEU A 79 1.87 -4.65 9.46
CA LEU A 79 2.12 -3.84 10.63
C LEU A 79 2.24 -2.37 10.24
N TYR A 80 1.50 -1.49 10.90
CA TYR A 80 1.54 -0.06 10.70
C TYR A 80 2.32 0.59 11.84
N PRO A 81 3.63 0.84 11.68
CA PRO A 81 4.41 1.50 12.70
C PRO A 81 4.21 3.01 12.62
N GLY A 82 3.83 3.64 13.72
CA GLY A 82 3.75 5.09 13.80
C GLY A 82 2.75 5.53 14.85
N ASP A 83 2.75 6.83 15.10
CA ASP A 83 1.71 7.46 15.90
C ASP A 83 0.46 7.57 15.05
N LEU A 84 -0.66 7.08 15.56
CA LEU A 84 -1.94 7.15 14.88
C LEU A 84 -2.82 8.21 15.52
N ARG A 85 -3.06 9.29 14.80
CA ARG A 85 -4.12 10.26 15.12
C ARG A 85 -5.41 9.85 14.45
N VAL A 86 -6.49 9.79 15.22
CA VAL A 86 -7.84 9.54 14.72
C VAL A 86 -8.70 10.74 15.03
N SER A 87 -9.36 11.31 14.02
CA SER A 87 -10.21 12.49 14.15
C SER A 87 -11.56 12.29 13.46
N ILE A 88 -12.58 13.03 13.88
CA ILE A 88 -13.88 13.05 13.21
C ILE A 88 -13.88 14.14 12.15
N LYS A 89 -14.12 13.75 10.89
CA LYS A 89 -14.25 14.66 9.75
C LYS A 89 -15.46 14.27 8.91
N ASP A 90 -16.36 15.21 8.67
CA ASP A 90 -17.57 15.02 7.86
C ASP A 90 -18.43 13.81 8.30
N GLY A 91 -18.45 13.51 9.61
CA GLY A 91 -19.18 12.38 10.18
C GLY A 91 -18.48 11.02 10.07
N PHE A 92 -17.24 10.98 9.59
CA PHE A 92 -16.42 9.78 9.46
C PHE A 92 -15.12 9.91 10.27
N LEU A 93 -14.51 8.77 10.58
CA LEU A 93 -13.17 8.68 11.16
C LEU A 93 -12.14 8.95 10.06
N SER A 94 -11.22 9.87 10.33
CA SER A 94 -10.04 10.15 9.52
C SER A 94 -8.80 9.72 10.30
N LEU A 95 -8.02 8.82 9.71
CA LEU A 95 -6.83 8.24 10.30
C LEU A 95 -5.59 8.86 9.68
N ILE A 96 -4.72 9.43 10.52
CA ILE A 96 -3.46 10.03 10.12
C ILE A 96 -2.33 9.33 10.87
N MET A 97 -1.48 8.63 10.12
CA MET A 97 -0.27 7.97 10.63
C MET A 97 0.94 8.90 10.49
N THR A 98 1.70 9.06 11.56
CA THR A 98 2.98 9.80 11.60
C THR A 98 4.10 8.81 11.93
N LEU A 99 5.10 8.72 11.06
CA LEU A 99 6.17 7.74 11.17
C LEU A 99 7.45 8.24 10.46
N PRO A 100 8.64 7.73 10.85
CA PRO A 100 9.89 8.01 10.15
C PRO A 100 9.84 7.66 8.67
N VAL A 101 10.45 8.48 7.81
CA VAL A 101 10.43 8.26 6.36
C VAL A 101 11.04 6.90 5.97
N GLU A 102 12.08 6.44 6.66
CA GLU A 102 12.70 5.14 6.34
C GLU A 102 11.79 3.96 6.70
N GLU A 103 10.96 4.06 7.75
CA GLU A 103 9.94 3.06 8.07
C GLU A 103 8.75 3.15 7.09
N TYR A 104 8.38 4.37 6.71
CA TYR A 104 7.35 4.60 5.68
C TYR A 104 7.70 3.92 4.36
N LEU A 105 8.95 4.04 3.91
CA LEU A 105 9.40 3.44 2.66
C LEU A 105 9.30 1.92 2.63
N GLN A 106 9.44 1.24 3.78
CA GLN A 106 9.27 -0.22 3.86
C GLN A 106 7.82 -0.65 3.60
N GLY A 107 6.86 0.25 3.80
CA GLY A 107 5.46 0.04 3.42
C GLY A 107 5.08 0.63 2.07
N VAL A 108 6.00 1.28 1.34
CA VAL A 108 5.78 1.84 -0.01
C VAL A 108 6.50 1.03 -1.08
N VAL A 109 7.84 0.94 -0.99
CA VAL A 109 8.69 0.36 -2.03
C VAL A 109 8.22 -1.03 -2.49
N PRO A 110 7.95 -2.01 -1.60
CA PRO A 110 7.52 -3.34 -2.03
C PRO A 110 6.11 -3.40 -2.63
N TYR A 111 5.31 -2.34 -2.48
CA TYR A 111 3.96 -2.25 -3.05
C TYR A 111 3.91 -1.40 -4.32
N GLU A 112 4.97 -0.65 -4.61
CA GLU A 112 5.21 0.01 -5.89
C GLU A 112 6.00 -0.89 -6.84
N MET A 113 7.01 -1.61 -6.34
CA MET A 113 7.80 -2.59 -7.09
C MET A 113 7.90 -3.89 -6.31
N ASP A 114 7.63 -5.01 -6.96
CA ASP A 114 7.66 -6.33 -6.32
C ASP A 114 9.05 -6.63 -5.74
N ASP A 115 9.09 -7.32 -4.60
CA ASP A 115 10.33 -7.65 -3.89
C ASP A 115 11.30 -8.51 -4.73
N GLY A 116 10.80 -9.23 -5.74
CA GLY A 116 11.61 -10.01 -6.68
C GLY A 116 12.36 -9.16 -7.73
N PHE A 117 12.14 -7.85 -7.80
CA PHE A 117 12.84 -6.99 -8.74
C PHE A 117 14.34 -6.89 -8.42
N PRO A 118 15.20 -6.60 -9.41
CA PRO A 118 16.62 -6.41 -9.16
C PRO A 118 16.89 -5.33 -8.10
N LEU A 119 17.85 -5.60 -7.20
CA LEU A 119 18.18 -4.71 -6.09
C LEU A 119 18.45 -3.26 -6.53
N GLU A 120 19.14 -3.06 -7.65
CA GLU A 120 19.44 -1.71 -8.18
C GLU A 120 18.19 -0.96 -8.68
N ALA A 121 17.18 -1.68 -9.17
CA ALA A 121 15.90 -1.09 -9.53
C ALA A 121 15.11 -0.69 -8.27
N LEU A 122 15.12 -1.55 -7.24
CA LEU A 122 14.52 -1.25 -5.93
C LEU A 122 15.21 -0.07 -5.22
N LYS A 123 16.53 0.08 -5.36
CA LYS A 123 17.27 1.25 -4.86
C LYS A 123 16.84 2.53 -5.56
N ALA A 124 16.70 2.50 -6.88
CA ALA A 124 16.19 3.64 -7.64
C ALA A 124 14.77 4.03 -7.17
N GLN A 125 13.90 3.04 -6.94
CA GLN A 125 12.55 3.25 -6.40
C GLN A 125 12.57 3.81 -4.98
N ALA A 126 13.43 3.30 -4.10
CA ALA A 126 13.55 3.80 -2.73
C ALA A 126 13.97 5.27 -2.71
N ILE A 127 14.95 5.66 -3.52
CA ILE A 127 15.40 7.05 -3.62
C ILE A 127 14.31 7.95 -4.22
N ALA A 128 13.65 7.51 -5.29
CA ALA A 128 12.54 8.25 -5.89
C ALA A 128 11.40 8.44 -4.87
N ALA A 129 10.96 7.37 -4.20
CA ALA A 129 9.90 7.42 -3.21
C ALA A 129 10.27 8.30 -2.00
N ARG A 130 11.50 8.21 -1.49
CA ARG A 130 12.03 9.04 -0.39
C ARG A 130 12.00 10.51 -0.76
N THR A 131 12.57 10.84 -1.91
CA THR A 131 12.66 12.22 -2.39
C THR A 131 11.27 12.81 -2.61
N TYR A 132 10.36 12.04 -3.24
CA TYR A 132 8.97 12.45 -3.40
C TYR A 132 8.33 12.76 -2.05
N THR A 133 8.46 11.85 -1.08
CA THR A 133 7.87 12.04 0.26
C THR A 133 8.40 13.31 0.92
N LEU A 134 9.72 13.49 0.94
CA LEU A 134 10.36 14.66 1.56
C LEU A 134 9.99 15.98 0.85
N ALA A 135 9.85 15.96 -0.48
CA ALA A 135 9.46 17.12 -1.28
C ALA A 135 7.98 17.53 -1.07
N HIS A 136 7.14 16.63 -0.56
CA HIS A 136 5.71 16.88 -0.31
C HIS A 136 5.37 17.12 1.16
N LEU A 137 6.38 17.12 2.06
CA LEU A 137 6.18 17.50 3.45
C LEU A 137 5.70 18.95 3.55
N ASP A 138 4.59 19.15 4.25
CA ASP A 138 3.96 20.45 4.38
C ASP A 138 3.32 20.58 5.75
N ALA A 139 4.04 21.22 6.67
CA ALA A 139 3.61 21.44 8.06
C ALA A 139 2.31 22.25 8.19
N SER A 140 1.84 22.91 7.12
CA SER A 140 0.57 23.61 7.11
C SER A 140 -0.65 22.69 6.88
N LYS A 141 -0.42 21.46 6.38
CA LYS A 141 -1.47 20.49 6.11
C LYS A 141 -1.67 19.53 7.29
N ALA A 142 -2.85 18.93 7.34
CA ALA A 142 -3.15 17.88 8.33
C ALA A 142 -2.36 16.59 8.08
N TYR A 143 -1.95 16.35 6.82
CA TYR A 143 -1.15 15.21 6.38
C TYR A 143 -0.37 15.58 5.11
N ASP A 144 0.77 14.93 4.90
CA ASP A 144 1.68 15.22 3.78
C ASP A 144 1.35 14.43 2.51
N VAL A 145 0.96 13.16 2.66
CA VAL A 145 0.69 12.20 1.57
C VAL A 145 -0.54 11.33 1.84
N VAL A 146 -1.19 10.84 0.78
CA VAL A 146 -2.30 9.87 0.82
C VAL A 146 -1.87 8.47 0.38
N ASP A 147 -2.56 7.44 0.87
CA ASP A 147 -2.26 6.02 0.66
C ASP A 147 -2.81 5.42 -0.65
N ASN A 148 -2.73 6.16 -1.76
CA ASN A 148 -3.24 5.69 -3.06
C ASN A 148 -2.43 6.29 -4.22
N THR A 149 -2.87 5.98 -5.44
CA THR A 149 -2.20 6.41 -6.68
C THR A 149 -2.15 7.93 -6.91
N ASN A 150 -2.77 8.74 -6.04
CA ASN A 150 -2.54 10.19 -6.07
C ASN A 150 -1.17 10.56 -5.49
N ASP A 151 -0.64 9.78 -4.56
CA ASP A 151 0.71 9.92 -4.00
C ASP A 151 1.46 8.59 -4.10
N GLN A 152 1.42 7.76 -3.05
CA GLN A 152 2.14 6.49 -3.00
C GLN A 152 1.33 5.44 -2.25
N VAL A 153 1.36 4.20 -2.72
CA VAL A 153 0.65 3.09 -2.08
C VAL A 153 1.41 2.66 -0.84
N PHE A 154 0.87 2.95 0.34
CA PHE A 154 1.39 2.44 1.60
C PHE A 154 0.47 1.37 2.19
N ARG A 155 1.02 0.19 2.48
CA ARG A 155 0.23 -0.94 3.03
C ARG A 155 0.76 -1.48 4.35
N GLY A 156 1.49 -0.67 5.10
CA GLY A 156 2.21 -1.13 6.29
C GLY A 156 3.43 -1.99 5.94
N ILE A 157 4.23 -2.29 6.94
CA ILE A 157 5.47 -3.05 6.80
C ILE A 157 5.17 -4.54 6.82
N ASN A 158 5.80 -5.25 5.89
CA ASN A 158 5.89 -6.70 5.87
C ASN A 158 7.37 -7.11 5.88
N PRO A 159 7.89 -7.72 6.97
CA PRO A 159 9.30 -8.07 7.10
C PRO A 159 9.77 -9.14 6.09
N GLN A 160 8.85 -9.78 5.35
CA GLN A 160 9.18 -10.74 4.30
C GLN A 160 9.77 -10.08 3.05
N HIS A 161 9.57 -8.77 2.84
CA HIS A 161 10.12 -8.02 1.70
C HIS A 161 11.58 -7.63 1.93
N GLN A 162 12.45 -8.63 2.13
CA GLN A 162 13.85 -8.40 2.50
C GLN A 162 14.64 -7.65 1.42
N ASN A 163 14.35 -7.87 0.13
CA ASN A 163 15.12 -7.23 -0.93
C ASN A 163 14.81 -5.72 -1.01
N ALA A 164 13.53 -5.34 -0.89
CA ALA A 164 13.11 -3.95 -0.79
C ALA A 164 13.65 -3.28 0.47
N ILE A 165 13.60 -3.96 1.63
CA ILE A 165 14.18 -3.47 2.89
C ILE A 165 15.69 -3.22 2.71
N ASN A 166 16.42 -4.17 2.13
CA ASN A 166 17.85 -4.01 1.84
C ASN A 166 18.14 -2.82 0.91
N ALA A 167 17.30 -2.58 -0.09
CA ALA A 167 17.45 -1.43 -0.99
C ALA A 167 17.26 -0.09 -0.26
N ILE A 168 16.26 -0.02 0.63
CA ILE A 168 15.98 1.15 1.47
C ILE A 168 17.17 1.42 2.40
N GLU A 169 17.66 0.39 3.10
CA GLU A 169 18.80 0.49 4.02
C GLU A 169 20.09 0.94 3.32
N GLN A 170 20.41 0.34 2.16
CA GLN A 170 21.60 0.69 1.38
C GLN A 170 21.54 2.09 0.75
N THR A 171 20.36 2.71 0.71
CA THR A 171 20.13 4.05 0.18
C THR A 171 19.60 5.01 1.25
N LYS A 172 19.76 4.69 2.53
CA LYS A 172 19.26 5.50 3.64
C LYS A 172 19.73 6.95 3.50
N GLY A 173 18.78 7.89 3.55
CA GLY A 173 19.04 9.32 3.39
C GLY A 173 19.47 9.77 1.98
N VAL A 174 19.59 8.89 0.99
CA VAL A 174 19.93 9.31 -0.38
C VAL A 174 18.68 9.84 -1.08
N VAL A 175 18.78 11.06 -1.62
CA VAL A 175 17.70 11.78 -2.32
C VAL A 175 18.17 12.34 -3.65
N SER A 176 17.24 12.60 -4.57
CA SER A 176 17.50 13.32 -5.82
C SER A 176 17.27 14.83 -5.64
N VAL A 177 18.24 15.64 -6.08
CA VAL A 177 18.22 17.11 -5.98
C VAL A 177 18.33 17.71 -7.38
N PHE A 178 17.57 18.78 -7.63
CA PHE A 178 17.68 19.59 -8.84
C PHE A 178 17.81 21.06 -8.43
N GLU A 179 18.88 21.72 -8.89
CA GLU A 179 19.15 23.14 -8.61
C GLU A 179 19.07 23.51 -7.11
N GLY A 180 19.55 22.61 -6.24
CA GLY A 180 19.59 22.82 -4.79
C GLY A 180 18.26 22.56 -4.06
N ALA A 181 17.22 22.12 -4.75
CA ALA A 181 15.94 21.70 -4.15
C ALA A 181 15.69 20.20 -4.37
N LEU A 182 14.95 19.57 -3.45
CA LEU A 182 14.49 18.20 -3.65
C LEU A 182 13.73 18.08 -4.97
N ALA A 183 14.10 17.08 -5.78
CA ALA A 183 13.39 16.79 -7.01
C ALA A 183 11.98 16.25 -6.71
N ARG A 184 11.12 16.20 -7.72
CA ARG A 184 9.80 15.58 -7.68
C ARG A 184 9.79 14.36 -8.60
N PRO A 185 10.43 13.25 -8.19
CA PRO A 185 10.62 12.09 -9.05
C PRO A 185 9.35 11.23 -9.09
N TYR A 186 8.43 11.60 -9.98
CA TYR A 186 7.27 10.78 -10.32
C TYR A 186 7.70 9.48 -11.01
N TYR A 187 6.96 8.40 -10.79
CA TYR A 187 7.23 7.09 -11.40
C TYR A 187 5.94 6.42 -11.85
N THR A 188 6.04 5.50 -12.80
CA THR A 188 4.92 4.82 -13.45
C THR A 188 5.23 3.34 -13.65
N ALA A 189 4.22 2.48 -13.70
CA ALA A 189 4.44 1.05 -13.88
C ALA A 189 5.13 0.71 -15.21
N SER A 190 4.60 1.22 -16.33
CA SER A 190 5.24 1.15 -17.64
C SER A 190 4.92 2.42 -18.42
N ASN A 191 5.91 2.98 -19.12
CA ASN A 191 5.73 4.20 -19.90
C ASN A 191 5.36 3.93 -21.37
N GLY A 192 5.39 2.66 -21.82
CA GLY A 192 5.04 2.27 -23.19
C GLY A 192 6.12 2.60 -24.21
N GLY A 193 7.36 2.79 -23.75
CA GLY A 193 8.53 3.06 -24.59
C GLY A 193 8.88 4.54 -24.74
N ILE A 194 8.07 5.43 -24.17
CA ILE A 194 8.27 6.89 -24.21
C ILE A 194 7.80 7.48 -22.88
N THR A 195 8.67 8.22 -22.19
CA THR A 195 8.29 8.98 -20.97
C THR A 195 7.40 10.15 -21.31
N GLU A 196 6.67 10.67 -20.32
CA GLU A 196 5.80 11.83 -20.47
C GLU A 196 6.28 13.01 -19.63
N SER A 197 5.95 14.23 -20.06
CA SER A 197 6.18 15.42 -19.23
C SER A 197 5.06 15.64 -18.22
N ALA A 198 5.39 16.22 -17.06
CA ALA A 198 4.40 16.59 -16.05
C ALA A 198 3.35 17.58 -16.60
N TYR A 199 3.78 18.50 -17.48
CA TYR A 199 2.88 19.47 -18.11
C TYR A 199 1.84 18.81 -19.01
N ASN A 200 2.25 17.87 -19.86
CA ASN A 200 1.30 17.15 -20.72
C ASN A 200 0.37 16.24 -19.93
N ALA A 201 0.87 15.59 -18.88
CA ALA A 201 0.08 14.68 -18.09
C ALA A 201 -0.98 15.39 -17.22
N TRP A 202 -0.64 16.56 -16.65
CA TRP A 202 -1.48 17.21 -15.63
C TRP A 202 -1.77 18.69 -15.86
N GLY A 203 -1.12 19.36 -16.80
CA GLY A 203 -1.38 20.75 -17.19
C GLY A 203 -0.98 21.82 -16.17
N ARG A 204 -0.21 21.46 -15.14
CA ARG A 204 0.09 22.35 -14.00
C ARG A 204 1.41 23.09 -14.18
N GLU A 205 2.49 22.34 -14.34
CA GLU A 205 3.84 22.88 -14.22
C GLU A 205 4.79 22.21 -15.21
N ILE A 206 5.79 22.98 -15.66
CA ILE A 206 6.91 22.47 -16.45
C ILE A 206 8.02 22.13 -15.46
N ILE A 207 8.33 20.84 -15.33
CA ILE A 207 9.42 20.34 -14.49
C ILE A 207 10.59 19.96 -15.41
N PRO A 208 11.75 20.66 -15.37
CA PRO A 208 12.80 20.56 -16.39
C PRO A 208 13.38 19.16 -16.61
N TYR A 209 13.40 18.32 -15.58
CA TYR A 209 13.91 16.95 -15.61
C TYR A 209 12.83 15.89 -15.86
N LEU A 210 11.57 16.28 -16.07
CA LEU A 210 10.48 15.37 -16.44
C LEU A 210 10.07 15.64 -17.89
N ILE A 211 10.84 15.05 -18.79
CA ILE A 211 10.75 15.31 -20.23
C ILE A 211 10.22 14.10 -20.99
N ILE A 212 9.71 14.36 -22.19
CA ILE A 212 9.41 13.31 -23.16
C ILE A 212 10.73 12.82 -23.77
N GLN A 213 11.05 11.55 -23.56
CA GLN A 213 12.18 10.87 -24.17
C GLN A 213 11.86 9.41 -24.44
N LYS A 214 12.62 8.79 -25.34
CA LYS A 214 12.49 7.36 -25.64
C LYS A 214 13.05 6.51 -24.50
N ASP A 215 12.34 5.44 -24.20
CA ASP A 215 12.72 4.41 -23.24
C ASP A 215 12.58 3.02 -23.88
N PRO A 216 13.57 2.59 -24.68
CA PRO A 216 13.51 1.27 -25.31
C PRO A 216 13.46 0.13 -24.29
N TYR A 217 13.97 0.35 -23.07
CA TYR A 217 14.09 -0.69 -22.05
C TYR A 217 12.74 -1.11 -21.47
N ASP A 218 11.77 -0.18 -21.40
CA ASP A 218 10.38 -0.48 -21.00
C ASP A 218 9.75 -1.52 -21.94
N ILE A 219 9.85 -1.32 -23.26
CA ILE A 219 9.20 -2.21 -24.24
C ILE A 219 10.00 -3.47 -24.58
N GLU A 220 11.28 -3.52 -24.22
CA GLU A 220 12.07 -4.76 -24.25
C GLU A 220 11.64 -5.72 -23.13
N ASN A 221 11.11 -5.19 -22.01
CA ASN A 221 10.59 -6.01 -20.93
C ASN A 221 9.27 -6.69 -21.34
N PRO A 222 9.21 -8.03 -21.41
CA PRO A 222 8.00 -8.76 -21.82
C PRO A 222 6.85 -8.65 -20.81
N LEU A 223 7.11 -8.17 -19.59
CA LEU A 223 6.09 -7.92 -18.56
C LEU A 223 5.47 -6.52 -18.69
N SER A 224 5.93 -5.69 -19.63
CA SER A 224 5.27 -4.42 -19.95
C SER A 224 3.94 -4.67 -20.62
N ILE A 225 2.89 -4.05 -20.06
CA ILE A 225 1.52 -4.25 -20.53
C ILE A 225 1.39 -3.68 -21.95
N SER A 226 0.86 -4.52 -22.85
CA SER A 226 0.55 -4.15 -24.21
C SER A 226 -0.71 -4.87 -24.68
N LYS A 227 -1.60 -4.13 -25.35
CA LYS A 227 -2.75 -4.69 -26.08
C LYS A 227 -2.52 -4.52 -27.57
N THR A 228 -2.86 -5.55 -28.33
CA THR A 228 -2.62 -5.57 -29.77
C THR A 228 -3.87 -5.93 -30.56
N ALA A 229 -3.98 -5.35 -31.75
CA ALA A 229 -5.01 -5.67 -32.73
C ALA A 229 -4.38 -5.77 -34.12
N ALA A 230 -4.85 -6.72 -34.92
CA ALA A 230 -4.44 -6.90 -36.29
C ALA A 230 -5.52 -6.35 -37.23
N ILE A 231 -5.12 -5.50 -38.18
CA ILE A 231 -5.95 -5.00 -39.26
C ILE A 231 -5.46 -5.62 -40.55
N ALA A 232 -6.31 -6.36 -41.26
CA ALA A 232 -5.93 -6.90 -42.56
C ALA A 232 -5.82 -5.78 -43.61
N LYS A 233 -4.79 -5.89 -44.47
CA LYS A 233 -4.54 -4.92 -45.54
C LYS A 233 -5.62 -4.93 -46.62
N GLU A 234 -6.27 -6.05 -46.84
CA GLU A 234 -7.31 -6.18 -47.85
C GLU A 234 -8.65 -6.49 -47.21
N LYS A 235 -9.72 -6.02 -47.86
CA LYS A 235 -11.08 -6.38 -47.47
C LYS A 235 -11.38 -7.81 -47.95
N GLN A 236 -11.67 -8.71 -47.02
CA GLN A 236 -11.89 -10.14 -47.31
C GLN A 236 -13.21 -10.63 -46.71
N ALA A 237 -13.76 -11.71 -47.28
CA ALA A 237 -14.92 -12.37 -46.70
C ALA A 237 -14.55 -13.06 -45.38
N GLY A 238 -15.38 -12.92 -44.34
CA GLY A 238 -15.14 -13.53 -43.03
C GLY A 238 -14.25 -12.72 -42.06
N MET A 239 -13.96 -11.45 -42.38
CA MET A 239 -13.30 -10.53 -41.44
C MET A 239 -14.11 -10.39 -40.14
N ASN A 240 -13.43 -10.10 -39.04
CA ASN A 240 -14.10 -9.81 -37.78
C ASN A 240 -14.88 -8.49 -37.85
N GLN A 241 -15.88 -8.35 -36.97
CA GLN A 241 -16.79 -7.20 -36.96
C GLN A 241 -16.06 -5.86 -36.79
N GLN A 242 -15.00 -5.80 -35.97
CA GLN A 242 -14.22 -4.59 -35.73
C GLN A 242 -13.52 -4.10 -36.99
N SER A 243 -12.99 -5.04 -37.80
CA SER A 243 -12.33 -4.71 -39.06
C SER A 243 -13.34 -4.23 -40.09
N ILE A 244 -14.52 -4.86 -40.19
CA ILE A 244 -15.60 -4.39 -41.07
C ILE A 244 -15.98 -2.95 -40.72
N LEU A 245 -16.22 -2.67 -39.43
CA LEU A 245 -16.55 -1.34 -38.94
C LEU A 245 -15.44 -0.33 -39.22
N LEU A 246 -14.16 -0.72 -39.11
CA LEU A 246 -13.03 0.15 -39.46
C LEU A 246 -13.05 0.53 -40.95
N TYR A 247 -13.23 -0.45 -41.84
CA TYR A 247 -13.34 -0.17 -43.28
C TYR A 247 -14.53 0.74 -43.61
N ASP A 248 -15.65 0.58 -42.91
CA ASP A 248 -16.82 1.46 -43.07
C ASP A 248 -16.53 2.90 -42.60
N ILE A 249 -15.84 3.06 -41.46
CA ILE A 249 -15.41 4.37 -40.96
C ILE A 249 -14.46 5.05 -41.96
N ILE A 250 -13.45 4.33 -42.46
CA ILE A 250 -12.52 4.84 -43.47
C ILE A 250 -13.27 5.25 -44.75
N THR A 251 -14.17 4.39 -45.23
CA THR A 251 -14.99 4.65 -46.43
C THR A 251 -15.81 5.92 -46.25
N ASN A 252 -16.49 6.09 -45.12
CA ASN A 252 -17.35 7.24 -44.86
C ASN A 252 -16.54 8.53 -44.72
N ARG A 253 -15.39 8.51 -44.04
CA ARG A 253 -14.50 9.67 -43.93
C ARG A 253 -13.91 10.06 -45.28
N LEU A 254 -13.44 9.10 -46.07
CA LEU A 254 -12.92 9.37 -47.41
C LEU A 254 -14.01 9.92 -48.33
N ARG A 255 -15.22 9.35 -48.28
CA ARG A 255 -16.38 9.86 -49.04
C ARG A 255 -16.64 11.33 -48.71
N ALA A 256 -16.71 11.69 -47.43
CA ALA A 256 -16.90 13.07 -47.01
C ALA A 256 -15.78 14.00 -47.51
N GLN A 257 -14.52 13.56 -47.45
CA GLN A 257 -13.39 14.33 -47.99
C GLN A 257 -13.50 14.55 -49.51
N LEU A 258 -13.89 13.52 -50.28
CA LEU A 258 -14.00 13.62 -51.74
C LEU A 258 -15.19 14.48 -52.16
N ILE A 259 -16.32 14.41 -51.45
CA ILE A 259 -17.48 15.29 -51.67
C ILE A 259 -17.08 16.75 -51.43
N ASN A 260 -16.41 17.03 -50.31
CA ASN A 260 -15.97 18.39 -49.98
C ASN A 260 -14.97 18.96 -51.00
N LYS A 261 -14.21 18.08 -51.68
CA LYS A 261 -13.30 18.44 -52.78
C LYS A 261 -13.99 18.48 -54.16
N GLY A 262 -15.31 18.29 -54.23
CA GLY A 262 -16.06 18.20 -55.50
C GLY A 262 -15.70 17.01 -56.38
N SER A 263 -14.94 16.04 -55.86
CA SER A 263 -14.41 14.89 -56.59
C SER A 263 -15.37 13.68 -56.60
N LEU A 264 -16.43 13.74 -55.79
CA LEU A 264 -17.46 12.71 -55.69
C LEU A 264 -18.85 13.37 -55.62
N GLN A 265 -19.79 12.90 -56.44
CA GLN A 265 -21.14 13.43 -56.59
C GLN A 265 -22.20 12.32 -56.44
N GLU A 266 -23.48 12.69 -56.40
CA GLU A 266 -24.60 11.75 -56.34
C GLU A 266 -24.55 10.78 -57.54
N GLY A 267 -24.62 9.47 -57.27
CA GLY A 267 -24.48 8.41 -58.28
C GLY A 267 -23.06 7.83 -58.43
N HIS A 268 -22.04 8.38 -57.78
CA HIS A 268 -20.70 7.78 -57.72
C HIS A 268 -20.63 6.68 -56.64
N SER A 269 -19.94 5.58 -56.93
CA SER A 269 -19.61 4.55 -55.92
C SER A 269 -18.17 4.73 -55.41
N LEU A 270 -17.93 4.32 -54.17
CA LEU A 270 -16.62 4.33 -53.52
C LEU A 270 -16.45 3.02 -52.78
N GLU A 271 -15.39 2.29 -53.11
CA GLU A 271 -14.99 1.06 -52.44
C GLU A 271 -13.52 1.16 -52.00
N ILE A 272 -13.24 0.81 -50.75
CA ILE A 272 -11.87 0.67 -50.25
C ILE A 272 -11.37 -0.73 -50.63
N LEU A 273 -10.35 -0.79 -51.47
CA LEU A 273 -9.71 -2.04 -51.91
C LEU A 273 -8.78 -2.58 -50.81
N GLY A 274 -8.05 -1.67 -50.16
CA GLY A 274 -7.14 -2.02 -49.09
C GLY A 274 -6.58 -0.83 -48.33
N ILE A 275 -5.93 -1.15 -47.22
CA ILE A 275 -5.15 -0.27 -46.37
C ILE A 275 -3.68 -0.57 -46.67
N ASP A 276 -3.01 0.40 -47.28
CA ASP A 276 -1.63 0.28 -47.74
C ASP A 276 -0.65 0.53 -46.60
N GLN A 277 -0.91 1.55 -45.79
CA GLN A 277 -0.10 1.93 -44.63
C GLN A 277 -0.97 2.44 -43.48
N VAL A 278 -0.47 2.24 -42.27
CA VAL A 278 -1.05 2.76 -41.03
C VAL A 278 0.06 3.40 -40.22
N GLN A 279 -0.09 4.67 -39.84
CA GLN A 279 0.94 5.38 -39.08
C GLN A 279 0.35 6.34 -38.06
N PRO A 280 0.84 6.33 -36.80
CA PRO A 280 0.46 7.35 -35.84
C PRO A 280 1.14 8.66 -36.24
N HIS A 281 0.40 9.76 -36.20
CA HIS A 281 0.96 11.09 -36.46
C HIS A 281 0.24 12.17 -35.64
N SER A 282 0.89 13.32 -35.53
CA SER A 282 0.44 14.47 -34.74
C SER A 282 0.25 14.13 -33.26
N THR A 283 1.14 14.59 -32.40
CA THR A 283 1.03 14.42 -30.95
C THR A 283 -0.18 15.18 -30.38
N LYS A 284 -0.83 14.63 -29.36
CA LYS A 284 -1.96 15.21 -28.61
C LYS A 284 -1.64 16.61 -28.05
N TYR A 285 -0.41 16.80 -27.57
CA TYR A 285 0.03 18.01 -26.87
C TYR A 285 1.03 18.88 -27.65
N GLY A 286 1.24 18.59 -28.94
CA GLY A 286 2.35 19.16 -29.71
C GLY A 286 3.69 18.51 -29.40
N GLY A 287 4.69 18.72 -30.27
CA GLY A 287 6.00 18.06 -30.20
C GLY A 287 6.19 16.96 -31.24
N LYS A 288 7.28 16.19 -31.11
CA LYS A 288 7.68 15.12 -32.05
C LYS A 288 7.32 13.72 -31.58
N ASP A 289 7.32 13.50 -30.27
CA ASP A 289 7.11 12.21 -29.62
C ASP A 289 6.08 12.36 -28.48
N GLY A 290 5.49 11.25 -28.03
CA GLY A 290 4.54 11.21 -26.93
C GLY A 290 3.19 10.60 -27.32
N VAL A 291 2.12 10.96 -26.59
CA VAL A 291 0.76 10.49 -26.90
C VAL A 291 0.31 11.03 -28.24
N MET A 292 -0.10 10.13 -29.14
CA MET A 292 -0.47 10.47 -30.51
C MET A 292 -1.97 10.78 -30.60
N LYS A 293 -2.35 11.75 -31.44
CA LYS A 293 -3.73 12.20 -31.61
C LYS A 293 -4.45 11.43 -32.71
N PHE A 294 -3.78 11.20 -33.83
CA PHE A 294 -4.37 10.58 -35.01
C PHE A 294 -3.61 9.35 -35.45
N LEU A 295 -4.36 8.40 -36.00
CA LEU A 295 -3.84 7.32 -36.82
C LEU A 295 -4.23 7.60 -38.27
N ARG A 296 -3.21 7.70 -39.14
CA ARG A 296 -3.41 7.87 -40.58
C ARG A 296 -3.49 6.50 -41.23
N PHE A 297 -4.51 6.34 -42.08
CA PHE A 297 -4.71 5.20 -42.95
C PHE A 297 -4.50 5.67 -44.39
N ASP A 298 -3.43 5.21 -45.01
CA ASP A 298 -3.23 5.36 -46.45
C ASP A 298 -3.93 4.18 -47.13
N VAL A 299 -4.85 4.47 -48.03
CA VAL A 299 -5.76 3.49 -48.63
C VAL A 299 -5.78 3.59 -50.14
N SER A 300 -5.96 2.43 -50.77
CA SER A 300 -6.27 2.30 -52.18
C SER A 300 -7.79 2.17 -52.33
N ALA A 301 -8.39 3.09 -53.09
CA ALA A 301 -9.84 3.15 -53.27
C ALA A 301 -10.24 3.12 -54.75
N LEU A 302 -11.27 2.36 -55.06
CA LEU A 302 -11.94 2.34 -56.36
C LEU A 302 -13.10 3.33 -56.34
N VAL A 303 -13.08 4.28 -57.26
CA VAL A 303 -14.19 5.20 -57.52
C VAL A 303 -14.80 4.84 -58.86
N GLU A 304 -16.10 4.58 -58.86
CA GLU A 304 -16.84 4.36 -60.09
C GLU A 304 -17.77 5.55 -60.35
N ARG A 305 -17.72 6.08 -61.58
CA ARG A 305 -18.50 7.25 -61.99
C ARG A 305 -19.40 6.88 -63.17
N PRO A 306 -20.67 7.32 -63.19
CA PRO A 306 -21.46 7.28 -64.40
C PRO A 306 -20.77 8.13 -65.47
N SER A 307 -20.50 7.58 -66.65
CA SER A 307 -19.94 8.40 -67.73
C SER A 307 -21.00 9.43 -68.16
N SER A 308 -20.80 10.71 -67.87
CA SER A 308 -21.48 11.75 -68.65
C SER A 308 -20.81 11.82 -70.02
N LEU A 309 -21.62 11.81 -71.08
CA LEU A 309 -21.17 12.09 -72.44
C LEU A 309 -20.35 13.38 -72.42
N ALA A 310 -19.07 13.30 -72.76
CA ALA A 310 -18.26 14.47 -73.03
C ALA A 310 -18.87 15.22 -74.23
N GLN A 311 -19.52 16.35 -73.98
CA GLN A 311 -19.58 17.44 -74.93
C GLN A 311 -18.60 18.50 -74.42
N ASP A 312 -17.32 18.26 -74.67
CA ASP A 312 -16.37 19.36 -74.81
C ASP A 312 -16.27 19.65 -76.31
N GLU A 313 -16.53 20.91 -76.66
CA GLU A 313 -16.44 21.45 -78.00
C GLU A 313 -15.01 21.33 -78.54
N GLU A 314 -14.74 20.33 -79.39
CA GLU A 314 -13.64 20.43 -80.34
C GLU A 314 -14.11 21.21 -81.58
N VAL A 315 -13.83 22.51 -81.56
CA VAL A 315 -13.76 23.33 -82.78
C VAL A 315 -12.43 23.01 -83.48
N SER A 316 -12.46 22.23 -84.57
CA SER A 316 -11.85 22.59 -85.87
C SER A 316 -11.45 21.39 -86.76
N VAL A 317 -12.17 21.27 -87.88
CA VAL A 317 -11.70 21.13 -89.28
C VAL A 317 -10.66 20.04 -89.60
N THR A 318 -11.12 18.88 -90.08
CA THR A 318 -10.85 18.37 -91.44
C THR A 318 -11.81 17.21 -91.75
N GLY A 319 -12.36 17.20 -92.96
CA GLY A 319 -13.39 16.26 -93.35
C GLY A 319 -12.83 14.90 -93.76
N GLN A 320 -13.46 13.83 -93.29
CA GLN A 320 -13.82 12.67 -94.11
C GLN A 320 -14.82 11.78 -93.37
N SER A 321 -15.93 11.50 -94.05
CA SER A 321 -17.01 10.65 -93.57
C SER A 321 -16.53 9.21 -93.37
N ALA A 322 -16.72 8.69 -92.17
CA ALA A 322 -16.89 7.26 -91.94
C ALA A 322 -18.22 7.06 -91.21
N ILE A 323 -19.22 6.57 -91.97
CA ILE A 323 -20.49 6.11 -91.42
C ILE A 323 -20.22 4.77 -90.75
N GLY A 324 -19.90 4.82 -89.45
CA GLY A 324 -19.85 3.69 -88.55
C GLY A 324 -20.95 3.84 -87.52
N SER A 325 -21.95 2.95 -87.56
CA SER A 325 -23.04 2.89 -86.59
C SER A 325 -22.51 2.60 -85.18
N ASN A 326 -22.26 3.64 -84.39
CA ASN A 326 -22.03 3.49 -82.96
C ASN A 326 -23.36 3.23 -82.26
N LYS A 327 -23.58 1.96 -81.86
CA LYS A 327 -24.51 1.63 -80.78
C LYS A 327 -23.96 2.30 -79.52
N THR A 328 -24.59 3.39 -79.11
CA THR A 328 -24.37 4.01 -77.81
C THR A 328 -24.80 3.03 -76.71
N ASN A 329 -23.83 2.40 -76.04
CA ASN A 329 -24.06 1.74 -74.76
C ASN A 329 -24.36 2.82 -73.73
N ALA A 330 -25.64 3.00 -73.39
CA ALA A 330 -26.13 4.04 -72.50
C ALA A 330 -25.80 3.82 -71.01
N ASN A 331 -24.82 3.00 -70.66
CA ASN A 331 -24.42 2.69 -69.27
C ASN A 331 -22.91 2.36 -69.19
N ALA A 332 -22.03 3.23 -69.70
CA ALA A 332 -20.61 3.07 -69.42
C ALA A 332 -20.29 3.64 -68.02
N THR A 333 -19.63 2.86 -67.18
CA THR A 333 -19.14 3.31 -65.87
C THR A 333 -17.63 3.40 -65.95
N GLU A 334 -17.08 4.57 -65.64
CA GLU A 334 -15.63 4.75 -65.56
C GLU A 334 -15.15 4.31 -64.18
N LYS A 335 -14.21 3.37 -64.13
CA LYS A 335 -13.59 2.85 -62.91
C LYS A 335 -12.19 3.42 -62.75
N ARG A 336 -11.93 4.11 -61.65
CA ARG A 336 -10.60 4.69 -61.36
C ARG A 336 -10.13 4.33 -59.96
N THR A 337 -8.94 3.75 -59.87
CA THR A 337 -8.24 3.56 -58.60
C THR A 337 -7.51 4.84 -58.22
N GLN A 338 -7.58 5.22 -56.96
CA GLN A 338 -6.86 6.37 -56.40
C GLN A 338 -6.37 6.06 -54.99
N ASN A 339 -5.21 6.60 -54.64
CA ASN A 339 -4.66 6.53 -53.30
C ASN A 339 -5.12 7.75 -52.51
N ALA A 340 -5.47 7.56 -51.25
CA ALA A 340 -5.89 8.63 -50.36
C ALA A 340 -5.47 8.36 -48.91
N SER A 341 -5.45 9.41 -48.09
CA SER A 341 -5.14 9.30 -46.66
C SER A 341 -6.33 9.74 -45.81
N VAL A 342 -6.69 8.94 -44.82
CA VAL A 342 -7.74 9.23 -43.86
C VAL A 342 -7.16 9.28 -42.45
N ASP A 343 -7.40 10.39 -41.75
CA ASP A 343 -7.01 10.55 -40.35
C ASP A 343 -8.21 10.22 -39.44
N ILE A 344 -7.98 9.32 -38.47
CA ILE A 344 -8.96 8.90 -37.46
C ILE A 344 -8.37 9.19 -36.07
N LEU A 345 -9.19 9.65 -35.14
CA LEU A 345 -8.75 9.89 -33.76
C LEU A 345 -8.32 8.57 -33.12
N ILE A 346 -7.21 8.61 -32.38
CA ILE A 346 -6.80 7.44 -31.60
C ILE A 346 -7.77 7.22 -30.44
N PHE A 347 -8.04 8.30 -29.68
CA PHE A 347 -9.00 8.31 -28.59
C PHE A 347 -10.19 9.22 -28.93
N PRO A 348 -11.44 8.76 -28.76
CA PRO A 348 -11.82 7.39 -28.41
C PRO A 348 -11.90 6.43 -29.61
N ASP A 349 -11.86 6.92 -30.85
CA ASP A 349 -12.33 6.15 -32.01
C ASP A 349 -11.59 4.81 -32.24
N ILE A 350 -10.28 4.83 -32.52
CA ILE A 350 -9.51 3.60 -32.82
C ILE A 350 -9.36 2.71 -31.58
N GLU A 351 -9.09 3.32 -30.44
CA GLU A 351 -8.87 2.62 -29.18
C GLU A 351 -10.08 1.79 -28.74
N GLN A 352 -11.28 2.38 -28.76
CA GLN A 352 -12.51 1.67 -28.39
C GLN A 352 -12.89 0.64 -29.47
N LEU A 353 -12.79 1.02 -30.75
CA LEU A 353 -13.14 0.13 -31.85
C LEU A 353 -12.36 -1.18 -31.81
N LEU A 354 -11.06 -1.10 -31.52
CA LEU A 354 -10.16 -2.25 -31.49
C LEU A 354 -10.05 -2.89 -30.09
N GLY A 355 -10.72 -2.35 -29.07
CA GLY A 355 -10.68 -2.89 -27.70
C GLY A 355 -9.32 -2.76 -27.02
N LEU A 356 -8.58 -1.70 -27.36
CA LEU A 356 -7.18 -1.50 -26.96
C LEU A 356 -6.98 -0.70 -25.66
N SER A 357 -8.06 -0.35 -24.95
CA SER A 357 -8.04 0.38 -23.68
C SER A 357 -7.16 -0.26 -22.63
N ILE A 358 -6.21 0.48 -22.06
CA ILE A 358 -5.39 0.03 -20.92
C ILE A 358 -5.63 0.94 -19.71
N ASN A 359 -5.61 2.25 -19.93
CA ASN A 359 -5.73 3.30 -18.93
C ASN A 359 -7.09 4.00 -19.06
N ARG A 360 -7.46 4.75 -18.02
CA ARG A 360 -8.65 5.61 -18.06
C ARG A 360 -8.38 6.98 -18.70
N ASN A 361 -7.11 7.38 -18.83
CA ASN A 361 -6.70 8.75 -19.14
C ASN A 361 -6.34 8.97 -20.63
N GLU A 362 -6.66 8.04 -21.53
CA GLU A 362 -6.42 8.17 -22.98
C GLU A 362 -4.99 8.64 -23.30
N ASN A 363 -4.02 7.88 -22.80
CA ASN A 363 -2.61 8.28 -22.74
C ASN A 363 -1.64 7.19 -23.20
N GLU A 364 -2.14 6.11 -23.79
CA GLU A 364 -1.36 5.00 -24.33
C GLU A 364 -0.43 5.45 -25.46
N ILE A 365 0.72 4.79 -25.54
CA ILE A 365 1.65 4.93 -26.66
C ILE A 365 1.28 3.93 -27.75
N VAL A 366 1.10 4.44 -28.97
CA VAL A 366 0.70 3.64 -30.12
C VAL A 366 1.92 3.32 -30.97
N THR A 367 2.12 2.04 -31.25
CA THR A 367 3.12 1.57 -32.22
C THR A 367 2.42 0.75 -33.31
N VAL A 368 2.95 0.80 -34.53
CA VAL A 368 2.44 0.04 -35.66
C VAL A 368 3.59 -0.75 -36.28
N LYS A 369 3.36 -2.05 -36.47
CA LYS A 369 4.24 -2.93 -37.24
C LYS A 369 3.44 -3.51 -38.40
N THR A 370 3.99 -3.47 -39.59
CA THR A 370 3.32 -3.97 -40.81
C THR A 370 4.05 -5.20 -41.32
N ASP A 371 3.33 -6.28 -41.56
CA ASP A 371 3.82 -7.44 -42.31
C ASP A 371 3.16 -7.48 -43.70
N ASP A 372 3.31 -8.57 -44.46
CA ASP A 372 2.78 -8.67 -45.82
C ASP A 372 1.25 -8.58 -45.88
N HIS A 373 0.53 -9.03 -44.85
CA HIS A 373 -0.92 -9.22 -44.89
C HIS A 373 -1.70 -8.34 -43.91
N LYS A 374 -1.06 -7.82 -42.86
CA LYS A 374 -1.72 -7.06 -41.79
C LYS A 374 -0.87 -5.92 -41.22
N HIS A 375 -1.56 -4.97 -40.64
CA HIS A 375 -1.01 -3.96 -39.72
C HIS A 375 -1.30 -4.39 -38.29
N LEU A 376 -0.25 -4.66 -37.52
CA LEU A 376 -0.31 -4.91 -36.09
C LEU A 376 -0.19 -3.58 -35.35
N ILE A 377 -1.30 -3.15 -34.75
CA ILE A 377 -1.34 -1.99 -33.87
C ILE A 377 -1.16 -2.47 -32.45
N ALA A 378 -0.27 -1.83 -31.70
CA ALA A 378 -0.07 -2.08 -30.29
C ALA A 378 -0.22 -0.79 -29.49
N PHE A 379 -0.98 -0.86 -28.41
CA PHE A 379 -1.11 0.18 -27.39
C PHE A 379 -0.34 -0.31 -26.17
N GLY A 380 0.59 0.51 -25.69
CA GLY A 380 1.35 0.27 -24.46
C GLY A 380 1.26 1.47 -23.52
N ARG A 381 1.91 1.35 -22.35
CA ARG A 381 1.85 2.24 -21.17
C ARG A 381 0.80 1.81 -20.15
N TYR A 382 1.21 1.73 -18.90
CA TYR A 382 0.34 1.56 -17.75
C TYR A 382 0.72 2.56 -16.65
N GLY A 383 -0.21 3.47 -16.37
CA GLY A 383 0.03 4.65 -15.53
C GLY A 383 0.23 5.93 -16.35
N HIS A 384 0.71 6.99 -15.70
CA HIS A 384 0.77 8.33 -16.30
C HIS A 384 1.92 8.54 -17.30
N GLY A 385 2.96 7.70 -17.28
CA GLY A 385 4.11 7.82 -18.19
C GLY A 385 5.20 8.82 -17.73
N VAL A 386 4.88 9.71 -16.79
CA VAL A 386 5.82 10.70 -16.25
C VAL A 386 6.92 10.07 -15.37
N GLY A 387 8.17 10.44 -15.65
CA GLY A 387 9.35 10.07 -14.86
C GLY A 387 9.77 8.60 -15.01
N MET A 388 10.13 7.94 -13.92
CA MET A 388 10.73 6.61 -13.97
C MET A 388 9.73 5.50 -14.32
N SER A 389 10.01 4.71 -15.37
CA SER A 389 9.31 3.44 -15.59
C SER A 389 9.88 2.36 -14.68
N GLN A 390 9.00 1.72 -13.91
CA GLN A 390 9.36 0.58 -13.05
C GLN A 390 9.81 -0.61 -13.91
N ARG A 391 9.11 -0.90 -15.01
CA ARG A 391 9.49 -1.97 -15.96
C ARG A 391 10.77 -1.68 -16.71
N GLY A 392 11.02 -0.43 -17.09
CA GLY A 392 12.28 -0.03 -17.71
C GLY A 392 13.43 -0.11 -16.71
N ALA A 393 13.25 0.37 -15.46
CA ALA A 393 14.25 0.26 -14.41
C ALA A 393 14.61 -1.20 -14.06
N GLU A 394 13.60 -2.08 -13.99
CA GLU A 394 13.76 -3.54 -13.84
C GLU A 394 14.66 -4.10 -14.94
N TRP A 395 14.34 -3.78 -16.20
CA TRP A 395 15.05 -4.31 -17.36
C TRP A 395 16.49 -3.79 -17.46
N MET A 396 16.69 -2.49 -17.21
CA MET A 396 18.02 -1.87 -17.15
C MET A 396 18.91 -2.55 -16.09
N ALA A 397 18.36 -2.81 -14.90
CA ALA A 397 19.10 -3.46 -13.83
C ALA A 397 19.39 -4.95 -14.14
N ALA A 398 18.40 -5.69 -14.63
CA ALA A 398 18.51 -7.13 -14.88
C ALA A 398 19.36 -7.50 -16.10
N HIS A 399 19.23 -6.76 -17.20
CA HIS A 399 19.82 -7.14 -18.50
C HIS A 399 20.98 -6.26 -18.93
N TYR A 400 21.04 -5.01 -18.45
CA TYR A 400 22.11 -4.08 -18.77
C TYR A 400 23.07 -3.84 -17.61
N ASN A 401 22.82 -4.46 -16.43
CA ASN A 401 23.60 -4.29 -15.20
C ASN A 401 23.73 -2.82 -14.75
N TRP A 402 22.73 -1.98 -15.06
CA TRP A 402 22.76 -0.59 -14.65
C TRP A 402 22.61 -0.47 -13.13
N LYS A 403 23.38 0.46 -12.56
CA LYS A 403 23.25 0.86 -11.16
C LYS A 403 22.16 1.89 -10.98
N TYR A 404 21.63 2.00 -9.76
CA TYR A 404 20.51 2.90 -9.46
C TYR A 404 20.82 4.36 -9.85
N GLU A 405 22.07 4.81 -9.77
CA GLU A 405 22.48 6.16 -10.18
C GLU A 405 22.30 6.37 -11.70
N GLN A 406 22.59 5.34 -12.50
CA GLN A 406 22.42 5.39 -13.96
C GLN A 406 20.95 5.38 -14.34
N ILE A 407 20.15 4.55 -13.66
CA ILE A 407 18.70 4.47 -13.84
C ILE A 407 18.06 5.83 -13.51
N LEU A 408 18.35 6.40 -12.33
CA LEU A 408 17.81 7.69 -11.91
C LEU A 408 18.25 8.82 -12.85
N ARG A 409 19.52 8.85 -13.27
CA ARG A 409 20.01 9.86 -14.21
C ARG A 409 19.34 9.77 -15.58
N PHE A 410 18.95 8.57 -16.02
CA PHE A 410 18.22 8.39 -17.27
C PHE A 410 16.82 8.99 -17.20
N TYR A 411 16.07 8.73 -16.12
CA TYR A 411 14.69 9.22 -15.98
C TYR A 411 14.55 10.64 -15.46
N TYR A 412 15.55 11.12 -14.72
CA TYR A 412 15.58 12.46 -14.13
C TYR A 412 16.89 13.18 -14.54
N PRO A 413 17.06 13.50 -15.83
CA PRO A 413 18.27 14.13 -16.32
C PRO A 413 18.52 15.48 -15.63
N GLY A 414 19.77 15.72 -15.24
CA GLY A 414 20.17 16.95 -14.57
C GLY A 414 20.02 16.94 -13.04
N THR A 415 19.41 15.90 -12.45
CA THR A 415 19.41 15.75 -10.99
C THR A 415 20.73 15.18 -10.47
N SER A 416 21.15 15.59 -9.28
CA SER A 416 22.23 14.98 -8.48
C SER A 416 21.66 14.09 -7.39
N LEU A 417 22.47 13.16 -6.88
CA LEU A 417 22.14 12.41 -5.67
C LEU A 417 22.90 13.00 -4.49
N GLU A 418 22.19 13.24 -3.40
CA GLU A 418 22.73 13.87 -2.19
C GLU A 418 22.27 13.12 -0.93
N THR A 419 23.01 13.28 0.16
CA THR A 419 22.61 12.76 1.46
C THR A 419 21.80 13.80 2.20
N TYR A 420 20.59 13.42 2.60
CA TYR A 420 19.66 14.19 3.39
C TYR A 420 19.51 13.56 4.78
N ASP A 421 19.33 14.38 5.81
CA ASP A 421 19.11 13.87 7.16
C ASP A 421 17.70 13.30 7.28
N THR A 422 17.62 11.97 7.38
CA THR A 422 16.38 11.22 7.60
C THR A 422 16.38 10.51 8.96
N GLN A 423 17.27 10.90 9.88
CA GLN A 423 17.27 10.32 11.22
C GLN A 423 15.97 10.68 11.94
N ALA A 424 15.37 9.68 12.54
CA ALA A 424 14.22 9.87 13.40
C ALA A 424 14.66 10.02 14.85
N GLU A 425 13.91 10.84 15.59
CA GLU A 425 14.03 10.86 17.04
C GLU A 425 13.79 9.46 17.61
N PRO A 426 14.63 8.99 18.56
CA PRO A 426 14.42 7.71 19.20
C PRO A 426 13.05 7.65 19.87
N LEU A 427 12.34 6.52 19.71
CA LEU A 427 11.09 6.30 20.43
C LEU A 427 11.30 6.42 21.94
N GLY A 428 10.36 7.10 22.60
CA GLY A 428 10.36 7.23 24.05
C GLY A 428 10.31 5.87 24.75
N LEU A 429 10.82 5.82 25.99
CA LEU A 429 10.68 4.63 26.82
C LEU A 429 9.23 4.47 27.24
N TYR A 430 8.71 3.24 27.13
CA TYR A 430 7.36 2.93 27.55
C TYR A 430 7.31 2.91 29.08
N ALA A 431 6.91 4.02 29.67
CA ALA A 431 6.62 4.08 31.09
C ALA A 431 5.26 3.44 31.32
N VAL A 432 5.27 2.19 31.77
CA VAL A 432 4.13 1.63 32.47
C VAL A 432 4.12 2.28 33.84
N ASP A 433 3.66 3.53 33.93
CA ASP A 433 3.07 3.98 35.19
C ASP A 433 1.85 3.10 35.34
N TYR A 434 2.05 1.93 35.94
CA TYR A 434 0.94 1.21 36.53
C TYR A 434 0.19 2.26 37.32
N LEU A 435 -1.12 2.36 37.11
CA LEU A 435 -2.00 2.78 38.20
C LEU A 435 -1.90 1.73 39.30
N ALA A 436 -0.70 1.54 39.87
CA ALA A 436 -0.57 1.26 41.25
C ALA A 436 -1.14 2.50 41.93
N THR A 437 -2.46 2.51 42.16
CA THR A 437 -2.90 2.93 43.49
C THR A 437 -1.91 2.27 44.44
N PRO A 438 -1.16 3.02 45.25
CA PRO A 438 -0.27 2.42 46.22
C PRO A 438 -1.12 1.38 46.94
N GLY A 439 -0.87 0.10 46.66
CA GLY A 439 -1.39 -0.94 47.52
C GLY A 439 -0.90 -0.53 48.90
N PRO A 440 -1.75 -0.51 49.94
CA PRO A 440 -1.30 -0.13 51.26
C PRO A 440 0.00 -0.89 51.50
N ALA A 441 1.07 -0.16 51.85
CA ALA A 441 2.38 -0.76 52.07
C ALA A 441 2.17 -2.05 52.87
N PRO A 442 2.70 -3.22 52.42
CA PRO A 442 2.39 -4.50 53.04
C PRO A 442 2.57 -4.35 54.54
N THR A 443 1.43 -4.22 55.22
CA THR A 443 1.43 -4.02 56.65
C THR A 443 1.68 -5.41 57.16
N ALA A 444 2.83 -5.63 57.82
CA ALA A 444 3.14 -6.92 58.40
C ALA A 444 1.90 -7.38 59.16
N THR A 445 1.32 -8.52 58.75
CA THR A 445 0.14 -9.08 59.41
C THR A 445 0.48 -9.14 60.90
N PRO A 446 -0.27 -8.48 61.80
CA PRO A 446 0.02 -8.53 63.22
C PRO A 446 0.09 -10.00 63.63
N ARG A 447 1.23 -10.41 64.20
CA ARG A 447 1.39 -11.76 64.73
C ARG A 447 0.22 -12.01 65.70
N PRO A 448 -0.52 -13.13 65.59
CA PRO A 448 -1.65 -13.40 66.47
C PRO A 448 -1.24 -13.22 67.93
N THR A 449 -2.02 -12.45 68.68
CA THR A 449 -1.77 -12.22 70.12
C THR A 449 -1.69 -13.57 70.82
N LEU A 450 -0.58 -13.84 71.51
CA LEU A 450 -0.40 -15.02 72.37
C LEU A 450 -1.61 -15.14 73.28
N MET A 451 -2.35 -16.26 73.25
CA MET A 451 -3.39 -16.51 74.24
C MET A 451 -2.72 -16.58 75.62
N PRO A 452 -3.02 -15.65 76.55
CA PRO A 452 -2.43 -15.69 77.88
C PRO A 452 -3.00 -16.90 78.64
N LEU A 453 -2.14 -17.62 79.34
CA LEU A 453 -2.57 -18.59 80.34
C LEU A 453 -2.95 -17.80 81.60
N ASN A 454 -4.25 -17.58 81.83
CA ASN A 454 -4.72 -16.79 82.97
C ASN A 454 -4.94 -17.65 84.23
N MET A 455 -4.88 -18.97 84.11
CA MET A 455 -4.98 -19.88 85.24
C MET A 455 -3.68 -19.94 86.05
N THR A 456 -3.76 -19.67 87.35
CA THR A 456 -2.71 -20.01 88.31
C THR A 456 -2.65 -21.53 88.45
N PRO A 457 -1.50 -22.20 88.21
CA PRO A 457 -1.40 -23.65 88.35
C PRO A 457 -1.70 -24.07 89.80
N ALA A 458 -2.31 -25.25 89.95
CA ALA A 458 -2.40 -25.88 91.27
C ALA A 458 -0.98 -26.21 91.80
N PRO A 459 -0.77 -26.35 93.12
CA PRO A 459 0.57 -26.53 93.72
C PRO A 459 1.37 -27.74 93.19
N ASP A 460 0.70 -28.68 92.54
CA ASP A 460 1.23 -29.92 91.96
C ASP A 460 1.33 -29.91 90.42
N GLN A 461 0.91 -28.83 89.75
CA GLN A 461 0.95 -28.71 88.30
C GLN A 461 2.21 -28.01 87.80
N LYS A 462 2.93 -28.66 86.89
CA LYS A 462 4.11 -28.08 86.23
C LYS A 462 3.71 -27.22 85.04
N ILE A 463 4.45 -26.13 84.83
CA ILE A 463 4.27 -25.26 83.67
C ILE A 463 5.27 -25.68 82.59
N ILE A 464 4.84 -25.68 81.33
CA ILE A 464 5.70 -25.86 80.17
C ILE A 464 5.84 -24.52 79.45
N LEU A 465 7.05 -24.24 78.96
CA LEU A 465 7.37 -23.09 78.12
C LEU A 465 7.77 -23.57 76.72
N VAL A 466 7.15 -23.04 75.67
CA VAL A 466 7.53 -23.33 74.29
C VAL A 466 8.76 -22.53 73.90
N ASP A 467 9.96 -23.10 74.06
CA ASP A 467 11.25 -22.43 73.82
C ASP A 467 12.23 -23.24 72.95
N GLY A 468 11.91 -24.49 72.61
CA GLY A 468 12.71 -25.33 71.72
C GLY A 468 12.45 -25.08 70.22
N ILE A 469 11.81 -23.97 69.86
CA ILE A 469 11.59 -23.52 68.48
C ILE A 469 12.20 -22.14 68.26
N ALA A 470 12.49 -21.76 67.02
CA ALA A 470 12.96 -20.39 66.73
C ALA A 470 11.88 -19.34 67.08
N GLU A 471 12.30 -18.13 67.48
CA GLU A 471 11.39 -17.05 67.89
C GLU A 471 10.37 -16.66 66.82
N ASN A 472 10.67 -16.90 65.54
CA ASN A 472 9.79 -16.62 64.39
C ASN A 472 9.03 -17.87 63.87
N SER A 473 9.13 -19.00 64.57
CA SER A 473 8.47 -20.26 64.21
C SER A 473 7.19 -20.52 65.02
N SER A 474 6.52 -21.63 64.73
CA SER A 474 5.35 -22.12 65.46
C SER A 474 5.39 -23.63 65.65
N LEU A 475 4.92 -24.11 66.80
CA LEU A 475 4.78 -25.52 67.14
C LEU A 475 3.31 -25.95 67.00
N ASN A 476 3.04 -27.06 66.30
CA ASN A 476 1.68 -27.58 66.20
C ASN A 476 1.28 -28.32 67.49
N LEU A 477 0.17 -27.90 68.11
CA LEU A 477 -0.53 -28.67 69.14
C LEU A 477 -1.53 -29.61 68.46
N ARG A 478 -1.50 -30.89 68.76
CA ARG A 478 -2.25 -31.93 68.02
C ARG A 478 -3.34 -32.59 68.85
N LEU A 479 -4.32 -33.18 68.16
CA LEU A 479 -5.46 -33.86 68.80
C LEU A 479 -5.08 -35.19 69.44
N GLN A 480 -3.99 -35.82 69.00
CA GLN A 480 -3.48 -37.12 69.48
C GLN A 480 -1.94 -37.08 69.43
N PRO A 481 -1.23 -37.91 70.23
CA PRO A 481 0.24 -37.97 70.30
C PRO A 481 0.85 -38.66 69.06
N ASP A 482 0.56 -38.11 67.87
CA ASP A 482 0.97 -38.64 66.58
C ASP A 482 1.19 -37.49 65.57
N TYR A 483 2.19 -37.61 64.70
CA TYR A 483 2.58 -36.56 63.76
C TYR A 483 1.59 -36.33 62.61
N LEU A 484 0.72 -37.31 62.32
CA LEU A 484 -0.31 -37.23 61.30
C LEU A 484 -1.67 -36.79 61.88
N SER A 485 -1.78 -36.74 63.21
CA SER A 485 -2.98 -36.24 63.89
C SER A 485 -3.30 -34.79 63.55
N GLY A 486 -4.60 -34.48 63.50
CA GLY A 486 -5.10 -33.13 63.24
C GLY A 486 -4.53 -32.09 64.21
N ILE A 487 -4.27 -30.90 63.69
CA ILE A 487 -3.71 -29.78 64.45
C ILE A 487 -4.86 -29.05 65.14
N VAL A 488 -4.82 -28.99 66.47
CA VAL A 488 -5.74 -28.19 67.30
C VAL A 488 -5.46 -26.71 67.07
N THR A 489 -4.20 -26.31 67.22
CA THR A 489 -3.74 -24.94 67.03
C THR A 489 -2.21 -24.88 66.85
N ARG A 490 -1.69 -23.70 66.56
CA ARG A 490 -0.26 -23.40 66.52
C ARG A 490 0.12 -22.58 67.76
N LEU A 491 1.15 -23.05 68.44
CA LEU A 491 1.78 -22.42 69.60
C LEU A 491 3.00 -21.63 69.13
N TYR A 492 3.33 -20.55 69.81
CA TYR A 492 4.48 -19.70 69.46
C TYR A 492 5.53 -19.71 70.57
N TYR A 493 6.75 -19.29 70.21
CA TYR A 493 7.84 -19.16 71.16
C TYR A 493 7.43 -18.31 72.38
N GLY A 494 7.79 -18.76 73.57
CA GLY A 494 7.46 -18.13 74.84
C GLY A 494 6.06 -18.45 75.39
N GLN A 495 5.25 -19.24 74.69
CA GLN A 495 3.90 -19.59 75.17
C GLN A 495 3.99 -20.57 76.35
N ARG A 496 3.22 -20.29 77.40
CA ARG A 496 3.15 -21.11 78.61
C ARG A 496 1.91 -22.00 78.58
N LEU A 497 2.07 -23.25 79.02
CA LEU A 497 1.06 -24.31 79.03
C LEU A 497 1.11 -25.06 80.37
N ILE A 498 0.03 -25.73 80.75
CA ILE A 498 0.02 -26.63 81.91
C ILE A 498 0.29 -28.05 81.42
N LEU A 499 1.28 -28.72 82.01
CA LEU A 499 1.53 -30.13 81.77
C LEU A 499 0.44 -30.97 82.43
N VAL A 500 -0.21 -31.82 81.65
CA VAL A 500 -1.18 -32.81 82.14
C VAL A 500 -0.48 -34.14 82.38
N GLU A 501 0.21 -34.66 81.36
CA GLU A 501 0.89 -35.95 81.41
C GLU A 501 2.09 -36.00 80.44
N GLU A 502 3.16 -36.69 80.85
CA GLU A 502 4.28 -37.05 79.97
C GLU A 502 4.13 -38.51 79.53
N LEU A 503 4.04 -38.75 78.22
CA LEU A 503 3.92 -40.08 77.65
C LEU A 503 5.32 -40.66 77.39
N GLU A 504 5.48 -41.98 77.60
CA GLU A 504 6.77 -42.68 77.43
C GLU A 504 7.38 -42.55 76.02
N ASN A 505 6.57 -42.20 75.01
CA ASN A 505 6.98 -42.01 73.62
C ASN A 505 7.47 -40.58 73.30
N GLY A 506 7.66 -39.73 74.32
CA GLY A 506 8.19 -38.37 74.17
C GLY A 506 7.16 -37.33 73.71
N TRP A 507 5.87 -37.68 73.72
CA TRP A 507 4.77 -36.73 73.62
C TRP A 507 4.33 -36.28 75.02
N MET A 508 3.79 -35.08 75.10
CA MET A 508 3.22 -34.55 76.34
C MET A 508 1.82 -34.05 76.05
N GLU A 509 0.89 -34.42 76.92
CA GLU A 509 -0.44 -33.81 76.95
C GLU A 509 -0.36 -32.52 77.74
N VAL A 510 -0.83 -31.44 77.12
CA VAL A 510 -0.78 -30.10 77.68
C VAL A 510 -2.13 -29.43 77.52
N LYS A 511 -2.44 -28.54 78.45
CA LYS A 511 -3.67 -27.75 78.41
C LYS A 511 -3.41 -26.26 78.60
N THR A 512 -4.32 -25.49 78.02
CA THR A 512 -4.55 -24.08 78.27
C THR A 512 -5.91 -23.92 78.96
N ASP A 513 -6.33 -22.69 79.20
CA ASP A 513 -7.64 -22.36 79.76
C ASP A 513 -8.80 -22.87 78.88
N THR A 514 -8.58 -23.07 77.57
CA THR A 514 -9.66 -23.36 76.60
C THR A 514 -9.42 -24.59 75.72
N LEU A 515 -8.19 -25.11 75.67
CA LEU A 515 -7.79 -26.18 74.74
C LEU A 515 -6.84 -27.16 75.42
N THR A 516 -6.99 -28.44 75.08
CA THR A 516 -6.06 -29.52 75.43
C THR A 516 -5.53 -30.15 74.15
N GLY A 517 -4.29 -30.60 74.15
CA GLY A 517 -3.71 -31.35 73.05
C GLY A 517 -2.32 -31.87 73.35
N PHE A 518 -1.68 -32.42 72.33
CA PHE A 518 -0.40 -33.12 72.42
C PHE A 518 0.69 -32.39 71.66
N LEU A 519 1.87 -32.29 72.26
CA LEU A 519 3.09 -31.77 71.64
C LEU A 519 4.30 -32.63 71.99
N ARG A 520 5.43 -32.41 71.32
CA ARG A 520 6.68 -33.16 71.56
C ARG A 520 7.54 -32.47 72.61
N HIS A 521 8.11 -33.26 73.52
CA HIS A 521 8.96 -32.76 74.61
C HIS A 521 10.19 -31.96 74.12
N GLU A 522 10.74 -32.30 72.96
CA GLU A 522 11.95 -31.66 72.43
C GLU A 522 11.79 -30.18 72.06
N PHE A 523 10.55 -29.68 71.95
CA PHE A 523 10.28 -28.29 71.55
C PHE A 523 9.93 -27.37 72.72
N VAL A 524 10.00 -27.87 73.94
CA VAL A 524 9.53 -27.14 75.13
C VAL A 524 10.39 -27.46 76.36
N SER A 525 10.40 -26.57 77.34
CA SER A 525 11.03 -26.79 78.64
C SER A 525 10.00 -26.88 79.75
N ILE A 526 10.22 -27.78 80.72
CA ILE A 526 9.39 -27.88 81.93
C ILE A 526 9.96 -26.91 82.96
N GLN A 527 9.14 -25.96 83.37
CA GLN A 527 9.45 -24.99 84.40
C GLN A 527 8.96 -25.52 85.76
N PRO A 528 9.76 -25.35 86.83
CA PRO A 528 9.41 -25.80 88.17
C PRO A 528 8.23 -25.07 88.78
#